data_AF-A0A7S0S1U9-F1
#
_entry.id   AF-A0A7S0S1U9-F1
#
_cell.length_a   1.000
_cell.length_b   1.000
_cell.length_c   1.000
_cell.angle_alpha   90.00
_cell.angle_beta   90.00
_cell.angle_gamma   90.00
#
_symmetry.space_group_name_H-M   'P 1'
#
loop_
_entity.id
_entity.type
_entity.pdbx_description
1 polymer ?
#
loop_
_entity_poly.entity_id
_entity_poly.type
_entity_poly.pdbx_seq_one_letter_code
_entity_poly.pdbx_strand_id
1 'polypeptide(L)'
;LSELRVLCVWLGCQIGLLSGKHAHVITSAPFSPTNINVKHALHRKRLYTSGAKLVDQLEDMCSRQEVPFDMREISEHLFVVLTSLEAECYAVTKLHQQKRASDDELELSSILLEVVQDMKREVMRDPDALKVVFKNALSTSATANYKELLRVTRVIKKMLVTTVAEATPASEEAQRALGFFINSLAHPGLDRPPSLDKMGSWTILTPLYEEDVLYALQGDALAKELKLKKKKLTDLLSEGDDSVSLMAYLKTTFPHEWENFKERMKTIVPDVDVKELSEMDFAPGAWLNDYRMELQMWASCRGQLLARTVSGMMRNEAALRVLAKLEHPMPPDMSDLQYQRTLDALVCNKFEMLVTPQTYGKNRDSKDVRLKWLSRSMELLLQRYPACLKAAFLEKADLEGYGQTEFSVCMKGHDPEDLNTLPHLEDQPVYELYRIRLPPNRYSARGVILGEGKPENQNHACIFAHHEGIQAIDMNQDGYLCEWLKSRNLLTELQPSPPRPRPRCPATATSTAPLRPDWSGAQL
;
A
#
# COMPACT_ATOMS: atom_id res chain seq x y z
N LEU A 1 -15.31 -6.18 -19.02
CA LEU A 1 -15.34 -5.34 -20.25
C LEU A 1 -14.00 -4.66 -20.47
N SER A 2 -13.57 -3.76 -19.58
CA SER A 2 -12.27 -3.08 -19.68
C SER A 2 -11.09 -4.04 -19.78
N GLU A 3 -11.01 -5.05 -18.90
CA GLU A 3 -9.92 -6.04 -18.95
C GLU A 3 -9.91 -6.89 -20.22
N LEU A 4 -11.09 -7.27 -20.72
CA LEU A 4 -11.20 -7.99 -22.00
C LEU A 4 -10.77 -7.10 -23.18
N ARG A 5 -11.07 -5.79 -23.13
CA ARG A 5 -10.55 -4.83 -24.11
C ARG A 5 -9.02 -4.76 -24.04
N VAL A 6 -8.44 -4.63 -22.85
CA VAL A 6 -6.98 -4.58 -22.67
C VAL A 6 -6.33 -5.84 -23.22
N LEU A 7 -6.91 -7.02 -22.93
CA LEU A 7 -6.46 -8.29 -23.50
C LEU A 7 -6.53 -8.30 -25.04
N CYS A 8 -7.64 -7.82 -25.62
CA CYS A 8 -7.78 -7.71 -27.07
C CYS A 8 -6.82 -6.70 -27.70
N VAL A 9 -6.57 -5.57 -27.05
CA VAL A 9 -5.62 -4.54 -27.51
C VAL A 9 -4.20 -5.11 -27.47
N TRP A 10 -3.84 -5.78 -26.37
CA TRP A 10 -2.56 -6.46 -26.26
C TRP A 10 -2.40 -7.50 -27.38
N LEU A 11 -3.40 -8.36 -27.58
CA LEU A 11 -3.42 -9.32 -28.69
C LEU A 11 -3.25 -8.61 -30.04
N GLY A 12 -4.01 -7.55 -30.30
CA GLY A 12 -3.93 -6.79 -31.54
C GLY A 12 -2.54 -6.15 -31.78
N CYS A 13 -1.86 -5.72 -30.72
CA CYS A 13 -0.47 -5.23 -30.83
C CYS A 13 0.49 -6.37 -31.17
N GLN A 14 0.34 -7.54 -30.54
CA GLN A 14 1.19 -8.71 -30.82
C GLN A 14 0.95 -9.28 -32.23
N ILE A 15 -0.29 -9.20 -32.75
CA ILE A 15 -0.64 -9.57 -34.13
C ILE A 15 -0.13 -8.53 -35.14
N GLY A 16 0.43 -7.41 -34.69
CA GLY A 16 0.92 -6.34 -35.57
C GLY A 16 -0.21 -5.55 -36.25
N LEU A 17 -1.45 -5.74 -35.80
CA LEU A 17 -2.65 -5.02 -36.28
C LEU A 17 -2.80 -3.66 -35.60
N LEU A 18 -2.20 -3.51 -34.42
CA LEU A 18 -2.23 -2.28 -33.64
C LEU A 18 -0.83 -1.72 -33.45
N SER A 19 -0.67 -0.43 -33.75
CA SER A 19 0.49 0.33 -33.30
C SER A 19 0.33 0.69 -31.82
N GLY A 20 1.44 0.93 -31.11
CA GLY A 20 1.39 1.38 -29.71
C GLY A 20 0.60 2.70 -29.51
N LYS A 21 0.55 3.57 -30.53
CA LYS A 21 -0.26 4.80 -30.49
C LYS A 21 -1.77 4.48 -30.56
N HIS A 22 -2.18 3.53 -31.39
CA HIS A 22 -3.56 3.09 -31.47
C HIS A 22 -4.00 2.42 -30.16
N ALA A 23 -3.14 1.60 -29.56
CA ALA A 23 -3.42 0.91 -28.29
C ALA A 23 -3.87 1.87 -27.18
N HIS A 24 -3.18 3.00 -27.01
CA HIS A 24 -3.50 4.00 -25.98
C HIS A 24 -4.88 4.65 -26.19
N VAL A 25 -5.19 5.02 -27.43
CA VAL A 25 -6.49 5.61 -27.81
C VAL A 25 -7.61 4.60 -27.57
N ILE A 26 -7.40 3.35 -27.95
CA ILE A 26 -8.39 2.28 -27.77
C ILE A 26 -8.63 1.99 -26.28
N THR A 27 -7.58 1.92 -25.47
CA THR A 27 -7.73 1.71 -24.02
C THR A 27 -8.46 2.84 -23.31
N SER A 28 -8.52 4.02 -23.91
CA SER A 28 -9.17 5.22 -23.37
C SER A 28 -10.61 5.40 -23.84
N ALA A 29 -11.06 4.63 -24.84
CA ALA A 29 -12.43 4.74 -25.36
C ALA A 29 -13.48 4.41 -24.27
N PRO A 30 -14.56 5.20 -24.15
CA PRO A 30 -15.59 4.95 -23.14
C PRO A 30 -16.46 3.74 -23.52
N PHE A 31 -17.09 3.15 -22.52
CA PHE A 31 -18.18 2.17 -22.71
C PHE A 31 -19.45 2.68 -22.05
N SER A 32 -20.60 2.22 -22.55
CA SER A 32 -21.87 2.58 -21.92
C SER A 32 -21.94 2.01 -20.50
N PRO A 33 -22.29 2.79 -19.46
CA PRO A 33 -22.41 2.25 -18.11
C PRO A 33 -23.61 1.29 -17.98
N THR A 34 -24.63 1.45 -18.83
CA THR A 34 -25.87 0.66 -18.78
C THR A 34 -26.20 0.02 -20.13
N ASN A 35 -27.12 -0.95 -20.10
CA ASN A 35 -27.63 -1.57 -21.32
C ASN A 35 -28.59 -0.59 -22.01
N ILE A 36 -28.37 -0.34 -23.30
CA ILE A 36 -29.16 0.65 -24.07
C ILE A 36 -30.39 0.01 -24.74
N ASN A 37 -30.32 -1.28 -25.05
CA ASN A 37 -31.44 -2.08 -25.55
C ASN A 37 -31.16 -3.58 -25.35
N VAL A 38 -32.15 -4.41 -25.67
CA VAL A 38 -32.07 -5.88 -25.55
C VAL A 38 -30.93 -6.46 -26.39
N LYS A 39 -30.70 -5.94 -27.60
CA LYS A 39 -29.62 -6.40 -28.49
C LYS A 39 -28.24 -6.16 -27.85
N HIS A 40 -28.03 -4.98 -27.28
CA HIS A 40 -26.80 -4.62 -26.58
C HIS A 40 -26.58 -5.51 -25.35
N ALA A 41 -27.63 -5.76 -24.56
CA ALA A 41 -27.56 -6.70 -23.43
C ALA A 41 -27.17 -8.13 -23.88
N LEU A 42 -27.69 -8.58 -25.03
CA LEU A 42 -27.33 -9.89 -25.60
C LEU A 42 -25.86 -9.94 -26.05
N HIS A 43 -25.34 -8.87 -26.65
CA HIS A 43 -23.90 -8.77 -27.00
C HIS A 43 -23.02 -8.85 -25.76
N ARG A 44 -23.37 -8.16 -24.66
CA ARG A 44 -22.65 -8.26 -23.38
C ARG A 44 -22.70 -9.66 -22.78
N LYS A 45 -23.84 -10.34 -22.85
CA LYS A 45 -23.96 -11.74 -22.40
C LYS A 45 -23.04 -12.66 -23.21
N ARG A 46 -23.04 -12.53 -24.55
CA ARG A 46 -22.18 -13.32 -25.44
C ARG A 46 -20.70 -13.03 -25.23
N LEU A 47 -20.35 -11.77 -24.97
CA LEU A 47 -19.01 -11.33 -24.62
C LEU A 47 -18.53 -12.03 -23.35
N TYR A 48 -19.36 -12.05 -22.31
CA TYR A 48 -19.00 -12.70 -21.06
C TYR A 48 -18.74 -14.20 -21.27
N THR A 49 -19.66 -14.91 -21.94
CA THR A 49 -19.51 -16.35 -22.19
C THR A 49 -18.31 -16.68 -23.07
N SER A 50 -18.10 -15.94 -24.17
CA SER A 50 -16.99 -16.22 -25.10
C SER A 50 -15.66 -15.72 -24.56
N GLY A 51 -15.67 -14.61 -23.81
CA GLY A 51 -14.49 -14.09 -23.13
C GLY A 51 -13.97 -15.04 -22.06
N ALA A 52 -14.85 -15.66 -21.28
CA ALA A 52 -14.45 -16.68 -20.31
C ALA A 52 -13.77 -17.89 -20.98
N LYS A 53 -14.38 -18.42 -22.05
CA LYS A 53 -13.81 -19.53 -22.82
C LYS A 53 -12.47 -19.19 -23.48
N LEU A 54 -12.37 -17.99 -24.08
CA LEU A 54 -11.13 -17.49 -24.66
C LEU A 54 -10.01 -17.44 -23.61
N VAL A 55 -10.31 -16.90 -22.42
CA VAL A 55 -9.34 -16.80 -21.33
C VAL A 55 -8.93 -18.18 -20.83
N ASP A 56 -9.85 -19.14 -20.74
CA ASP A 56 -9.54 -20.54 -20.38
C ASP A 56 -8.57 -21.18 -21.38
N GLN A 57 -8.80 -21.00 -22.68
CA GLN A 57 -7.91 -21.51 -23.72
C GLN A 57 -6.53 -20.86 -23.69
N LEU A 58 -6.47 -19.54 -23.46
CA LEU A 58 -5.21 -18.83 -23.32
C LEU A 58 -4.45 -19.28 -22.06
N GLU A 59 -5.14 -19.57 -20.95
CA GLU A 59 -4.52 -20.13 -19.75
C GLU A 59 -3.95 -21.53 -20.00
N ASP A 60 -4.70 -22.41 -20.66
CA ASP A 60 -4.25 -23.78 -21.00
C ASP A 60 -3.03 -23.75 -21.93
N MET A 61 -3.09 -22.94 -22.99
CA MET A 61 -1.96 -22.67 -23.89
C MET A 61 -0.72 -22.21 -23.12
N CYS A 62 -0.87 -21.29 -22.17
CA CYS A 62 0.27 -20.77 -21.42
C CYS A 62 0.80 -21.73 -20.37
N SER A 63 -0.09 -22.52 -19.75
CA SER A 63 0.28 -23.52 -18.75
C SER A 63 1.07 -24.67 -19.38
N ARG A 64 0.72 -25.06 -20.61
CA ARG A 64 1.43 -26.08 -21.39
C ARG A 64 2.66 -25.55 -22.13
N GLN A 65 2.80 -24.22 -22.20
CA GLN A 65 3.81 -23.54 -23.02
C GLN A 65 3.78 -23.97 -24.49
N GLU A 66 2.59 -24.27 -25.01
CA GLU A 66 2.39 -24.79 -26.35
C GLU A 66 1.20 -24.12 -27.01
N VAL A 67 1.41 -23.56 -28.21
CA VAL A 67 0.32 -23.00 -29.03
C VAL A 67 -0.42 -24.17 -29.70
N PRO A 68 -1.76 -24.27 -29.53
CA PRO A 68 -2.56 -25.34 -30.13
C PRO A 68 -2.35 -25.48 -31.64
N PHE A 69 -2.53 -26.70 -32.14
CA PHE A 69 -2.41 -26.93 -33.58
C PHE A 69 -3.53 -26.25 -34.37
N ASP A 70 -4.76 -26.30 -33.85
CA ASP A 70 -5.98 -25.75 -34.42
C ASP A 70 -6.40 -24.49 -33.63
N MET A 71 -6.45 -23.35 -34.31
CA MET A 71 -6.78 -22.04 -33.72
C MET A 71 -8.24 -21.63 -33.94
N ARG A 72 -9.07 -22.48 -34.56
CA ARG A 72 -10.45 -22.14 -34.94
C ARG A 72 -11.30 -21.70 -33.75
N GLU A 73 -11.27 -22.45 -32.64
CA GLU A 73 -12.10 -22.13 -31.47
C GLU A 73 -11.67 -20.82 -30.80
N ILE A 74 -10.36 -20.55 -30.71
CA ILE A 74 -9.80 -19.29 -30.22
C ILE A 74 -10.23 -18.13 -31.13
N SER A 75 -10.13 -18.32 -32.46
CA SER A 75 -10.56 -17.32 -33.45
C SER A 75 -12.05 -17.01 -33.35
N GLU A 76 -12.91 -18.02 -33.22
CA GLU A 76 -14.35 -17.86 -33.03
C GLU A 76 -14.70 -17.05 -31.78
N HIS A 77 -14.07 -17.38 -30.64
CA HIS A 77 -14.30 -16.64 -29.40
C HIS A 77 -13.78 -15.20 -29.50
N LEU A 78 -12.60 -15.00 -30.09
CA LEU A 78 -12.06 -13.66 -30.34
C LEU A 78 -12.98 -12.83 -31.24
N PHE A 79 -13.53 -13.43 -32.29
CA PHE A 79 -14.48 -12.77 -33.18
C PHE A 79 -15.76 -12.33 -32.44
N VAL A 80 -16.29 -13.15 -31.54
CA VAL A 80 -17.45 -12.79 -30.72
C VAL A 80 -17.10 -11.64 -29.76
N VAL A 81 -15.93 -11.68 -29.12
CA VAL A 81 -15.45 -10.62 -28.24
C VAL A 81 -15.36 -9.29 -28.99
N LEU A 82 -14.72 -9.29 -30.17
CA LEU A 82 -14.60 -8.10 -31.03
C LEU A 82 -15.97 -7.60 -31.49
N THR A 83 -16.89 -8.49 -31.88
CA THR A 83 -18.26 -8.11 -32.27
C THR A 83 -19.01 -7.42 -31.13
N SER A 84 -18.77 -7.84 -29.89
CA SER A 84 -19.38 -7.18 -28.73
C SER A 84 -18.72 -5.84 -28.41
N LEU A 85 -17.42 -5.66 -28.64
CA LEU A 85 -16.76 -4.34 -28.54
C LEU A 85 -17.29 -3.36 -29.58
N GLU A 86 -17.55 -3.82 -30.80
CA GLU A 86 -18.24 -3.03 -31.83
C GLU A 86 -19.64 -2.61 -31.35
N ALA A 87 -20.39 -3.50 -30.70
CA ALA A 87 -21.69 -3.16 -30.13
C ALA A 87 -21.61 -2.09 -29.02
N GLU A 88 -20.53 -2.05 -28.23
CA GLU A 88 -20.28 -0.97 -27.26
C GLU A 88 -20.02 0.38 -27.96
N CYS A 89 -19.33 0.39 -29.11
CA CYS A 89 -19.08 1.63 -29.85
C CYS A 89 -20.40 2.24 -30.39
N TYR A 90 -21.28 1.39 -30.94
CA TYR A 90 -22.62 1.83 -31.32
C TYR A 90 -23.44 2.28 -30.11
N ALA A 91 -23.20 1.71 -28.93
CA ALA A 91 -23.84 2.13 -27.70
C ALA A 91 -23.44 3.56 -27.32
N VAL A 92 -22.14 3.88 -27.36
CA VAL A 92 -21.63 5.25 -27.13
C VAL A 92 -22.19 6.23 -28.15
N THR A 93 -22.22 5.85 -29.44
CA THR A 93 -22.83 6.68 -30.49
C THR A 93 -24.29 7.03 -30.17
N LYS A 94 -25.06 6.06 -29.65
CA LYS A 94 -26.44 6.29 -29.24
C LYS A 94 -26.57 7.14 -27.97
N LEU A 95 -25.64 7.04 -27.02
CA LEU A 95 -25.58 7.94 -25.86
C LEU A 95 -25.28 9.37 -26.28
N HIS A 96 -24.37 9.57 -27.23
CA HIS A 96 -24.05 10.87 -27.80
C HIS A 96 -25.29 11.51 -28.47
N GLN A 97 -26.03 10.74 -29.27
CA GLN A 97 -27.31 11.19 -29.85
C GLN A 97 -28.34 11.62 -28.78
N GLN A 98 -28.26 11.06 -27.58
CA GLN A 98 -29.10 11.41 -26.43
C GLN A 98 -28.52 12.56 -25.59
N LYS A 99 -27.42 13.19 -26.02
CA LYS A 99 -26.65 14.21 -25.26
C LYS A 99 -26.13 13.72 -23.91
N ARG A 100 -25.79 12.43 -23.84
CA ARG A 100 -25.26 11.75 -22.64
C ARG A 100 -23.80 11.32 -22.78
N ALA A 101 -23.16 11.68 -23.89
CA ALA A 101 -21.73 11.50 -24.12
C ALA A 101 -21.17 12.74 -24.85
N SER A 102 -19.91 13.11 -24.58
CA SER A 102 -19.23 14.25 -25.20
C SER A 102 -18.84 13.98 -26.66
N ASP A 103 -18.39 15.03 -27.37
CA ASP A 103 -17.81 14.89 -28.72
C ASP A 103 -16.51 14.07 -28.68
N ASP A 104 -15.65 14.32 -27.68
CA ASP A 104 -14.40 13.56 -27.46
C ASP A 104 -14.68 12.06 -27.26
N GLU A 105 -15.71 11.72 -26.48
CA GLU A 105 -16.12 10.33 -26.24
C GLU A 105 -16.59 9.63 -27.51
N LEU A 106 -17.29 10.35 -28.39
CA LEU A 106 -17.72 9.84 -29.70
C LEU A 106 -16.52 9.63 -30.63
N GLU A 107 -15.57 10.55 -30.66
CA GLU A 107 -14.36 10.45 -31.48
C GLU A 107 -13.55 9.21 -31.09
N LEU A 108 -13.25 9.05 -29.78
CA LEU A 108 -12.54 7.88 -29.26
C LEU A 108 -13.28 6.57 -29.58
N SER A 109 -14.61 6.57 -29.46
CA SER A 109 -15.43 5.41 -29.80
C SER A 109 -15.41 5.09 -31.29
N SER A 110 -15.30 6.09 -32.16
CA SER A 110 -15.24 5.91 -33.61
C SER A 110 -13.91 5.29 -34.03
N ILE A 111 -12.81 5.75 -33.43
CA ILE A 111 -11.47 5.17 -33.64
C ILE A 111 -11.44 3.69 -33.18
N LEU A 112 -12.00 3.39 -32.00
CA LEU A 112 -12.12 2.00 -31.53
C LEU A 112 -12.95 1.15 -32.49
N LEU A 113 -14.03 1.69 -33.08
CA LEU A 113 -14.88 0.96 -34.02
C LEU A 113 -14.12 0.53 -35.27
N GLU A 114 -13.40 1.45 -35.92
CA GLU A 114 -12.60 1.16 -37.12
C GLU A 114 -11.59 0.05 -36.85
N VAL A 115 -10.85 0.18 -35.75
CA VAL A 115 -9.88 -0.82 -35.30
C VAL A 115 -10.52 -2.21 -35.11
N VAL A 116 -11.63 -2.27 -34.38
CA VAL A 116 -12.29 -3.54 -34.07
C VAL A 116 -12.78 -4.21 -35.36
N GLN A 117 -13.28 -3.43 -36.32
CA GLN A 117 -13.70 -3.94 -37.62
C GLN A 117 -12.52 -4.49 -38.43
N ASP A 118 -11.36 -3.83 -38.39
CA ASP A 118 -10.13 -4.32 -39.03
C ASP A 118 -9.65 -5.63 -38.41
N MET A 119 -9.59 -5.68 -37.07
CA MET A 119 -9.22 -6.89 -36.35
C MET A 119 -10.15 -8.07 -36.67
N LYS A 120 -11.46 -7.82 -36.76
CA LYS A 120 -12.44 -8.87 -37.12
C LYS A 120 -12.20 -9.44 -38.51
N ARG A 121 -11.86 -8.59 -39.48
CA ARG A 121 -11.58 -9.02 -40.85
C ARG A 121 -10.36 -9.94 -40.90
N GLU A 122 -9.29 -9.58 -40.21
CA GLU A 122 -8.05 -10.36 -40.19
C GLU A 122 -8.19 -11.68 -39.43
N VAL A 123 -8.86 -11.68 -38.26
CA VAL A 123 -9.11 -12.90 -37.47
C VAL A 123 -9.90 -13.95 -38.25
N MET A 124 -10.83 -13.52 -39.11
CA MET A 124 -11.64 -14.41 -39.96
C MET A 124 -10.94 -14.83 -41.25
N ARG A 125 -9.96 -14.06 -41.72
CA ARG A 125 -9.30 -14.29 -43.01
C ARG A 125 -8.39 -15.51 -42.97
N ASP A 126 -7.61 -15.66 -41.91
CA ASP A 126 -6.70 -16.78 -41.72
C ASP A 126 -6.55 -17.11 -40.22
N PRO A 127 -7.35 -18.04 -39.68
CA PRO A 127 -7.22 -18.49 -38.30
C PRO A 127 -5.84 -19.08 -37.99
N ASP A 128 -5.16 -19.70 -38.96
CA ASP A 128 -3.85 -20.32 -38.77
C ASP A 128 -2.72 -19.27 -38.72
N ALA A 129 -2.92 -18.08 -39.31
CA ALA A 129 -2.01 -16.95 -39.13
C ALA A 129 -1.88 -16.54 -37.65
N LEU A 130 -2.95 -16.69 -36.85
CA LEU A 130 -2.89 -16.45 -35.40
C LEU A 130 -1.87 -17.36 -34.72
N LYS A 131 -1.71 -18.61 -35.18
CA LYS A 131 -0.73 -19.55 -34.61
C LYS A 131 0.70 -19.02 -34.73
N VAL A 132 1.06 -18.52 -35.92
CA VAL A 132 2.38 -17.95 -36.18
C VAL A 132 2.62 -16.73 -35.31
N VAL A 133 1.60 -15.88 -35.18
CA VAL A 133 1.66 -14.70 -34.32
C VAL A 133 1.87 -15.07 -32.86
N PHE A 134 1.06 -15.98 -32.31
CA PHE A 134 1.19 -16.41 -30.91
C PHE A 134 2.57 -17.03 -30.67
N LYS A 135 3.07 -17.87 -31.58
CA LYS A 135 4.42 -18.43 -31.48
C LYS A 135 5.49 -17.34 -31.49
N ASN A 136 5.42 -16.36 -32.40
CA ASN A 136 6.40 -15.29 -32.50
C ASN A 136 6.36 -14.36 -31.28
N ALA A 137 5.16 -13.94 -30.86
CA ALA A 137 4.97 -13.07 -29.71
C ALA A 137 5.53 -13.70 -28.43
N LEU A 138 5.20 -14.98 -28.18
CA LEU A 138 5.60 -15.69 -26.96
C LEU A 138 7.07 -16.15 -26.95
N SER A 139 7.74 -16.16 -28.10
CA SER A 139 9.15 -16.53 -28.23
C SER A 139 10.11 -15.34 -28.35
N THR A 140 9.64 -14.18 -28.83
CA THR A 140 10.53 -13.08 -29.26
C THR A 140 10.30 -11.77 -28.52
N SER A 141 9.17 -11.61 -27.81
CA SER A 141 8.84 -10.33 -27.18
C SER A 141 9.44 -10.18 -25.78
N ALA A 142 10.17 -9.08 -25.56
CA ALA A 142 10.65 -8.68 -24.23
C ALA A 142 9.51 -8.37 -23.23
N THR A 143 8.28 -8.14 -23.72
CA THR A 143 7.12 -7.76 -22.90
C THR A 143 6.03 -8.84 -22.83
N ALA A 144 6.21 -9.98 -23.51
CA ALA A 144 5.19 -11.01 -23.64
C ALA A 144 5.83 -12.40 -23.69
N ASN A 145 5.95 -13.05 -22.53
CA ASN A 145 6.29 -14.47 -22.44
C ASN A 145 5.10 -15.27 -21.86
N TYR A 146 5.20 -16.59 -21.90
CA TYR A 146 4.18 -17.50 -21.37
C TYR A 146 3.84 -17.23 -19.89
N LYS A 147 4.85 -16.93 -19.07
CA LYS A 147 4.68 -16.70 -17.63
C LYS A 147 3.87 -15.43 -17.36
N GLU A 148 4.13 -14.37 -18.10
CA GLU A 148 3.49 -13.07 -17.92
C GLU A 148 2.06 -13.10 -18.42
N LEU A 149 1.83 -13.71 -19.59
CA LEU A 149 0.48 -13.92 -20.11
C LEU A 149 -0.33 -14.82 -19.20
N LEU A 150 0.25 -15.90 -18.67
CA LEU A 150 -0.41 -16.78 -17.70
C LEU A 150 -0.83 -16.02 -16.43
N ARG A 151 0.01 -15.08 -15.96
CA ARG A 151 -0.31 -14.25 -14.80
C ARG A 151 -1.52 -13.36 -15.07
N VAL A 152 -1.56 -12.73 -16.25
CA VAL A 152 -2.68 -11.85 -16.67
C VAL A 152 -3.96 -12.66 -16.88
N THR A 153 -3.91 -13.76 -17.63
CA THR A 153 -5.09 -14.58 -17.94
C THR A 153 -5.71 -15.17 -16.69
N ARG A 154 -4.90 -15.60 -15.71
CA ARG A 154 -5.41 -16.05 -14.40
C ARG A 154 -6.17 -14.96 -13.65
N VAL A 155 -5.71 -13.71 -13.70
CA VAL A 155 -6.42 -12.58 -13.07
C VAL A 155 -7.74 -12.31 -13.79
N ILE A 156 -7.72 -12.23 -15.12
CA ILE A 156 -8.94 -12.01 -15.92
C ILE A 156 -9.94 -13.14 -15.69
N LYS A 157 -9.48 -14.40 -15.65
CA LYS A 157 -10.31 -15.57 -15.38
C LYS A 157 -11.01 -15.44 -14.04
N LYS A 158 -10.26 -15.16 -12.96
CA LYS A 158 -10.84 -14.92 -11.64
C LYS A 158 -11.91 -13.83 -11.68
N MET A 159 -11.64 -12.70 -12.34
CA MET A 159 -12.64 -11.62 -12.48
C MET A 159 -13.90 -12.04 -13.25
N LEU A 160 -13.80 -13.00 -14.17
CA LEU A 160 -14.94 -13.49 -14.96
C LEU A 160 -15.72 -14.59 -14.25
N VAL A 161 -15.03 -15.54 -13.61
CA VAL A 161 -15.67 -16.78 -13.12
C VAL A 161 -15.95 -16.79 -11.62
N THR A 162 -15.26 -15.97 -10.84
CA THR A 162 -15.46 -15.92 -9.39
C THR A 162 -16.88 -15.45 -9.07
N THR A 163 -17.62 -16.30 -8.37
CA THR A 163 -18.99 -15.99 -7.97
C THR A 163 -19.01 -14.91 -6.88
N VAL A 164 -20.14 -14.24 -6.70
CA VAL A 164 -20.30 -13.24 -5.62
C VAL A 164 -20.02 -13.87 -4.25
N ALA A 165 -20.46 -15.11 -4.02
CA ALA A 165 -20.23 -15.83 -2.78
C ALA A 165 -18.73 -16.07 -2.52
N GLU A 166 -17.97 -16.48 -3.55
CA GLU A 166 -16.53 -16.69 -3.46
C GLU A 166 -15.74 -15.37 -3.33
N ALA A 167 -16.23 -14.29 -3.94
CA ALA A 167 -15.60 -12.97 -3.87
C ALA A 167 -15.87 -12.23 -2.54
N THR A 168 -16.91 -12.64 -1.79
CA THR A 168 -17.32 -11.95 -0.56
C THR A 168 -16.42 -12.38 0.60
N PRO A 169 -15.75 -11.45 1.30
CA PRO A 169 -14.93 -11.79 2.47
C PRO A 169 -15.74 -12.45 3.57
N ALA A 170 -15.19 -13.46 4.26
CA ALA A 170 -15.87 -14.11 5.38
C ALA A 170 -16.01 -13.19 6.62
N SER A 171 -15.10 -12.24 6.82
CA SER A 171 -15.11 -11.32 7.97
C SER A 171 -16.14 -10.19 7.75
N GLU A 172 -17.03 -9.99 8.72
CA GLU A 172 -17.98 -8.88 8.73
C GLU A 172 -17.28 -7.52 8.73
N GLU A 173 -16.15 -7.40 9.43
CA GLU A 173 -15.36 -6.17 9.43
C GLU A 173 -14.79 -5.88 8.04
N ALA A 174 -14.28 -6.90 7.36
CA ALA A 174 -13.78 -6.76 5.99
C ALA A 174 -14.91 -6.38 5.02
N GLN A 175 -16.09 -7.00 5.13
CA GLN A 175 -17.26 -6.62 4.33
C GLN A 175 -17.67 -5.17 4.58
N ARG A 176 -17.70 -4.73 5.84
CA ARG A 176 -18.02 -3.34 6.22
C ARG A 176 -16.99 -2.36 5.65
N ALA A 177 -15.70 -2.61 5.86
CA ALA A 177 -14.63 -1.71 5.44
C ALA A 177 -14.52 -1.62 3.91
N LEU A 178 -14.55 -2.75 3.21
CA LEU A 178 -14.50 -2.79 1.74
C LEU A 178 -15.79 -2.27 1.12
N GLY A 179 -16.95 -2.62 1.68
CA GLY A 179 -18.24 -2.12 1.23
C GLY A 179 -18.33 -0.60 1.34
N PHE A 180 -17.92 -0.02 2.47
CA PHE A 180 -17.84 1.43 2.63
C PHE A 180 -16.88 2.06 1.62
N PHE A 181 -15.69 1.48 1.45
CA PHE A 181 -14.71 1.97 0.48
C PHE A 181 -15.26 1.98 -0.95
N ILE A 182 -15.76 0.85 -1.44
CA ILE A 182 -16.30 0.72 -2.80
C ILE A 182 -17.46 1.69 -3.02
N ASN A 183 -18.37 1.79 -2.06
CA ASN A 183 -19.50 2.73 -2.14
C ASN A 183 -19.00 4.19 -2.18
N SER A 184 -17.95 4.52 -1.42
CA SER A 184 -17.38 5.86 -1.42
C SER A 184 -16.72 6.25 -2.75
N LEU A 185 -16.19 5.28 -3.50
CA LEU A 185 -15.60 5.53 -4.83
C LEU A 185 -16.67 5.93 -5.87
N ALA A 186 -17.92 5.51 -5.67
CA ALA A 186 -19.04 5.87 -6.53
C ALA A 186 -19.69 7.20 -6.14
N HIS A 187 -19.19 7.89 -5.11
CA HIS A 187 -19.77 9.14 -4.64
C HIS A 187 -19.55 10.26 -5.67
N PRO A 188 -20.60 10.94 -6.17
CA PRO A 188 -20.45 11.96 -7.22
C PRO A 188 -19.61 13.18 -6.82
N GLY A 189 -19.53 13.48 -5.53
CA GLY A 189 -18.68 14.55 -5.00
C GLY A 189 -17.25 14.13 -4.68
N LEU A 190 -16.83 12.91 -5.02
CA LEU A 190 -15.44 12.51 -4.88
C LEU A 190 -14.64 13.06 -6.07
N ASP A 191 -13.86 14.10 -5.83
CA ASP A 191 -13.03 14.71 -6.87
C ASP A 191 -11.93 13.78 -7.37
N ARG A 192 -11.48 14.00 -8.60
CA ARG A 192 -10.32 13.29 -9.13
C ARG A 192 -9.07 13.73 -8.34
N PRO A 193 -8.34 12.81 -7.68
CA PRO A 193 -7.18 13.19 -6.91
C PRO A 193 -6.06 13.72 -7.82
N PRO A 194 -5.16 14.58 -7.29
CA PRO A 194 -3.93 14.94 -8.00
C PRO A 194 -3.04 13.71 -8.24
N SER A 195 -2.10 13.81 -9.19
CA SER A 195 -1.04 12.80 -9.35
C SER A 195 -0.22 12.69 -8.06
N LEU A 196 0.42 11.54 -7.86
CA LEU A 196 1.23 11.30 -6.67
C LEU A 196 2.33 12.36 -6.50
N ASP A 197 2.97 12.81 -7.59
CA ASP A 197 3.95 13.90 -7.56
C ASP A 197 3.40 15.20 -6.97
N LYS A 198 2.12 15.50 -7.23
CA LYS A 198 1.43 16.73 -6.80
C LYS A 198 0.66 16.56 -5.49
N MET A 199 0.64 15.35 -4.93
CA MET A 199 0.09 15.10 -3.61
C MET A 199 0.90 15.86 -2.56
N GLY A 200 0.21 16.53 -1.64
CA GLY A 200 0.83 17.13 -0.47
C GLY A 200 1.45 16.05 0.43
N SER A 201 2.54 16.37 1.10
CA SER A 201 3.22 15.43 1.97
C SER A 201 2.77 15.57 3.42
N TRP A 202 2.83 14.49 4.20
CA TRP A 202 2.47 14.54 5.62
C TRP A 202 3.29 13.60 6.53
N THR A 203 3.32 13.96 7.80
CA THR A 203 3.89 13.16 8.88
C THR A 203 2.77 12.78 9.85
N ILE A 204 2.60 11.48 10.10
CA ILE A 204 1.75 11.00 11.20
C ILE A 204 2.60 11.00 12.47
N LEU A 205 2.20 11.80 13.46
CA LEU A 205 2.90 11.93 14.74
C LEU A 205 2.13 11.17 15.82
N THR A 206 2.78 10.19 16.45
CA THR A 206 2.14 9.28 17.42
C THR A 206 2.89 9.27 18.75
N PRO A 207 2.23 9.59 19.87
CA PRO A 207 2.87 9.62 21.18
C PRO A 207 3.10 8.20 21.70
N LEU A 208 4.18 8.00 22.46
CA LEU A 208 4.40 6.77 23.23
C LEU A 208 5.18 7.08 24.52
N TYR A 209 4.73 6.58 25.67
CA TYR A 209 5.47 6.70 26.91
C TYR A 209 6.02 5.36 27.38
N GLU A 210 5.21 4.55 28.05
CA GLU A 210 5.56 3.22 28.59
C GLU A 210 4.48 2.17 28.27
N GLU A 211 3.56 2.51 27.37
CA GLU A 211 2.60 1.57 26.80
C GLU A 211 3.30 0.43 26.04
N ASP A 212 2.63 -0.72 25.96
CA ASP A 212 3.18 -1.90 25.31
C ASP A 212 3.30 -1.74 23.79
N VAL A 213 4.47 -2.12 23.27
CA VAL A 213 4.79 -1.98 21.84
C VAL A 213 4.42 -3.25 21.06
N LEU A 214 4.93 -4.40 21.50
CA LEU A 214 4.65 -5.75 20.97
C LEU A 214 4.51 -6.72 22.14
N TYR A 215 3.72 -7.78 21.96
CA TYR A 215 3.78 -8.92 22.87
C TYR A 215 5.12 -9.66 22.71
N ALA A 216 5.74 -10.01 23.84
CA ALA A 216 6.89 -10.90 23.81
C ALA A 216 6.45 -12.29 23.35
N LEU A 217 7.32 -13.00 22.63
CA LEU A 217 7.01 -14.37 22.22
C LEU A 217 6.94 -15.29 23.45
N GLN A 218 7.99 -15.27 24.28
CA GLN A 218 8.07 -16.04 25.52
C GLN A 218 8.96 -15.31 26.53
N GLY A 219 8.41 -14.90 27.67
CA GLY A 219 9.10 -14.04 28.62
C GLY A 219 10.31 -14.70 29.28
N ASP A 220 10.24 -16.01 29.52
CA ASP A 220 11.34 -16.78 30.15
C ASP A 220 12.58 -16.87 29.28
N ALA A 221 12.39 -17.16 27.99
CA ALA A 221 13.47 -17.20 27.03
C ALA A 221 14.11 -15.82 26.84
N LEU A 222 13.29 -14.77 26.75
CA LEU A 222 13.75 -13.39 26.64
C LEU A 222 14.57 -12.96 27.87
N ALA A 223 14.10 -13.25 29.09
CA ALA A 223 14.84 -12.93 30.30
C ALA A 223 16.20 -13.65 30.34
N LYS A 224 16.26 -14.89 29.87
CA LYS A 224 17.49 -15.70 29.79
C LYS A 224 18.47 -15.16 28.74
N GLU A 225 17.97 -14.79 27.56
CA GLU A 225 18.72 -14.13 26.49
C GLU A 225 19.36 -12.82 26.97
N LEU A 226 18.56 -11.98 27.64
CA LEU A 226 19.00 -10.69 28.17
C LEU A 226 19.83 -10.81 29.47
N LYS A 227 19.98 -12.01 30.04
CA LYS A 227 20.64 -12.26 31.34
C LYS A 227 20.04 -11.43 32.49
N LEU A 228 18.73 -11.27 32.49
CA LEU A 228 17.97 -10.51 33.48
C LEU A 228 17.03 -11.41 34.27
N LYS A 229 16.53 -10.91 35.41
CA LYS A 229 15.54 -11.63 36.22
C LYS A 229 14.16 -11.50 35.57
N LYS A 230 13.43 -12.62 35.49
CA LYS A 230 12.01 -12.59 35.10
C LYS A 230 11.25 -11.64 36.02
N LYS A 231 10.48 -10.74 35.40
CA LYS A 231 9.42 -9.95 36.02
C LYS A 231 8.13 -10.18 35.25
N LYS A 232 7.01 -9.66 35.77
CA LYS A 232 5.70 -9.72 35.10
C LYS A 232 5.83 -9.04 33.73
N LEU A 233 5.78 -9.85 32.67
CA LEU A 233 5.80 -9.45 31.28
C LEU A 233 4.72 -10.27 30.58
N THR A 234 3.88 -9.62 29.79
CA THR A 234 2.88 -10.31 28.98
C THR A 234 3.58 -10.92 27.77
N ASP A 235 3.41 -12.22 27.58
CA ASP A 235 3.92 -12.96 26.42
C ASP A 235 2.87 -13.88 25.80
N LEU A 236 3.18 -14.45 24.64
CA LEU A 236 2.23 -15.21 23.82
C LEU A 236 2.10 -16.67 24.26
N LEU A 237 3.22 -17.31 24.60
CA LEU A 237 3.31 -18.77 24.70
C LEU A 237 3.25 -19.30 26.12
N SER A 238 3.65 -18.51 27.12
CA SER A 238 3.55 -18.90 28.53
C SER A 238 2.10 -18.90 29.00
N GLU A 239 1.76 -19.88 29.84
CA GLU A 239 0.48 -19.92 30.53
C GLU A 239 0.40 -18.76 31.54
N GLY A 240 -0.69 -18.02 31.49
CA GLY A 240 -0.99 -16.97 32.47
C GLY A 240 -1.52 -17.54 33.79
N ASP A 241 -2.01 -16.63 34.65
CA ASP A 241 -2.60 -16.99 35.95
C ASP A 241 -3.81 -17.94 35.82
N ASP A 242 -4.52 -17.88 34.69
CA ASP A 242 -5.69 -18.72 34.37
C ASP A 242 -5.33 -20.07 33.71
N SER A 243 -4.05 -20.46 33.69
CA SER A 243 -3.56 -21.69 33.01
C SER A 243 -3.86 -21.75 31.50
N VAL A 244 -4.06 -20.60 30.87
CA VAL A 244 -4.26 -20.46 29.42
C VAL A 244 -3.25 -19.44 28.90
N SER A 245 -2.60 -19.74 27.78
CA SER A 245 -1.70 -18.78 27.13
C SER A 245 -2.49 -17.71 26.38
N LEU A 246 -1.91 -16.51 26.23
CA LEU A 246 -2.54 -15.44 25.44
C LEU A 246 -2.81 -15.91 24.00
N MET A 247 -1.94 -16.74 23.44
CA MET A 247 -2.13 -17.29 22.11
C MET A 247 -3.34 -18.24 22.03
N ALA A 248 -3.53 -19.11 23.03
CA ALA A 248 -4.69 -19.99 23.09
C ALA A 248 -6.01 -19.19 23.19
N TYR A 249 -6.01 -18.10 23.97
CA TYR A 249 -7.13 -17.16 24.02
C TYR A 249 -7.41 -16.54 22.65
N LEU A 250 -6.41 -15.93 22.00
CA LEU A 250 -6.56 -15.27 20.71
C LEU A 250 -7.05 -16.21 19.60
N LYS A 251 -6.54 -17.44 19.55
CA LYS A 251 -6.99 -18.46 18.58
C LYS A 251 -8.45 -18.83 18.79
N THR A 252 -8.89 -18.90 20.06
CA THR A 252 -10.27 -19.21 20.41
C THR A 252 -11.20 -18.04 20.06
N THR A 253 -10.76 -16.80 20.25
CA THR A 253 -11.55 -15.60 19.93
C THR A 253 -11.59 -15.31 18.43
N PHE A 254 -10.51 -15.59 17.69
CA PHE A 254 -10.36 -15.24 16.26
C PHE A 254 -9.99 -16.45 15.38
N PRO A 255 -10.80 -17.53 15.36
CA PRO A 255 -10.43 -18.77 14.68
C PRO A 255 -10.25 -18.61 13.17
N HIS A 256 -11.14 -17.86 12.51
CA HIS A 256 -11.03 -17.60 11.07
C HIS A 256 -9.80 -16.77 10.71
N GLU A 257 -9.41 -15.83 11.56
CA GLU A 257 -8.24 -15.00 11.30
C GLU A 257 -6.92 -15.72 11.58
N TRP A 258 -6.96 -16.77 12.40
CA TRP A 258 -5.85 -17.72 12.56
C TRP A 258 -5.67 -18.54 11.29
N GLU A 259 -6.74 -19.07 10.69
CA GLU A 259 -6.66 -19.77 9.39
C GLU A 259 -6.07 -18.85 8.29
N ASN A 260 -6.51 -17.60 8.23
CA ASN A 260 -5.95 -16.60 7.30
C ASN A 260 -4.47 -16.33 7.58
N PHE A 261 -4.03 -16.36 8.85
CA PHE A 261 -2.61 -16.24 9.19
C PHE A 261 -1.81 -17.43 8.67
N LYS A 262 -2.29 -18.66 8.88
CA LYS A 262 -1.61 -19.86 8.38
C LYS A 262 -1.54 -19.88 6.85
N GLU A 263 -2.60 -19.43 6.17
CA GLU A 263 -2.59 -19.26 4.71
C GLU A 263 -1.50 -18.26 4.26
N ARG A 264 -1.39 -17.11 4.93
CA ARG A 264 -0.32 -16.14 4.64
C ARG A 264 1.07 -16.69 4.91
N MET A 265 1.25 -17.51 5.95
CA MET A 265 2.54 -18.15 6.22
C MET A 265 3.00 -19.02 5.05
N LYS A 266 2.09 -19.65 4.30
CA LYS A 266 2.44 -20.40 3.08
C LYS A 266 3.00 -19.51 1.96
N THR A 267 2.63 -18.24 1.91
CA THR A 267 3.22 -17.31 0.94
C THR A 267 4.63 -16.85 1.33
N ILE A 268 4.95 -16.89 2.61
CA ILE A 268 6.25 -16.49 3.17
C ILE A 268 7.21 -17.68 3.19
N VAL A 269 6.69 -18.84 3.62
CA VAL A 269 7.39 -20.12 3.74
C VAL A 269 6.63 -21.16 2.89
N PRO A 270 6.98 -21.33 1.60
CA PRO A 270 6.23 -22.19 0.67
C PRO A 270 6.04 -23.63 1.13
N ASP A 271 7.01 -24.17 1.89
CA ASP A 271 7.05 -25.56 2.34
C ASP A 271 6.28 -25.82 3.64
N VAL A 272 5.65 -24.80 4.24
CA VAL A 272 4.89 -24.96 5.49
C VAL A 272 3.60 -25.76 5.27
N ASP A 273 3.36 -26.76 6.13
CA ASP A 273 2.05 -27.39 6.20
C ASP A 273 1.08 -26.53 7.03
N VAL A 274 0.20 -25.83 6.34
CA VAL A 274 -0.85 -24.96 6.89
C VAL A 274 -1.78 -25.71 7.87
N LYS A 275 -1.93 -27.03 7.74
CA LYS A 275 -2.82 -27.80 8.62
C LYS A 275 -2.18 -28.10 9.96
N GLU A 276 -0.87 -28.34 9.98
CA GLU A 276 -0.12 -28.71 11.18
C GLU A 276 0.52 -27.50 11.88
N LEU A 277 0.56 -26.34 11.22
CA LEU A 277 1.14 -25.11 11.74
C LEU A 277 0.56 -24.69 13.10
N SER A 278 1.46 -24.56 14.09
CA SER A 278 1.19 -24.23 15.47
C SER A 278 2.01 -23.02 15.93
N GLU A 279 1.54 -22.33 16.97
CA GLU A 279 2.28 -21.26 17.65
C GLU A 279 3.62 -21.71 18.22
N MET A 280 3.76 -23.01 18.54
CA MET A 280 5.00 -23.57 19.08
C MET A 280 6.09 -23.71 18.02
N ASP A 281 5.74 -23.74 16.74
CA ASP A 281 6.72 -23.75 15.64
C ASP A 281 7.56 -22.47 15.60
N PHE A 282 7.05 -21.38 16.18
CA PHE A 282 7.72 -20.09 16.26
C PHE A 282 8.51 -19.90 17.56
N ALA A 283 8.39 -20.81 18.53
CA ALA A 283 9.05 -20.72 19.84
C ALA A 283 10.58 -20.57 19.70
N PRO A 284 11.29 -20.01 20.69
CA PRO A 284 12.75 -19.89 20.66
C PRO A 284 13.43 -21.23 20.37
N GLY A 285 14.21 -21.29 19.29
CA GLY A 285 14.89 -22.51 18.82
C GLY A 285 14.04 -23.47 17.98
N ALA A 286 12.76 -23.15 17.73
CA ALA A 286 11.92 -23.89 16.78
C ALA A 286 12.17 -23.44 15.33
N TRP A 287 11.72 -24.25 14.36
CA TRP A 287 12.09 -24.12 12.95
C TRP A 287 11.52 -22.87 12.25
N LEU A 288 10.46 -22.25 12.78
CA LEU A 288 9.92 -20.96 12.30
C LEU A 288 10.29 -19.76 13.19
N ASN A 289 11.27 -19.90 14.09
CA ASN A 289 11.64 -18.81 15.00
C ASN A 289 12.13 -17.55 14.28
N ASP A 290 12.76 -17.70 13.11
CA ASP A 290 13.17 -16.57 12.27
C ASP A 290 11.95 -15.75 11.78
N TYR A 291 10.79 -16.39 11.65
CA TYR A 291 9.52 -15.78 11.25
C TYR A 291 8.63 -15.39 12.44
N ARG A 292 9.14 -15.46 13.68
CA ARG A 292 8.36 -15.14 14.90
C ARG A 292 7.69 -13.76 14.86
N MET A 293 8.28 -12.80 14.15
CA MET A 293 7.72 -11.45 14.02
C MET A 293 6.34 -11.46 13.35
N GLU A 294 6.06 -12.40 12.44
CA GLU A 294 4.73 -12.54 11.83
C GLU A 294 3.69 -12.95 12.88
N LEU A 295 4.05 -13.87 13.77
CA LEU A 295 3.20 -14.30 14.89
C LEU A 295 2.99 -13.16 15.90
N GLN A 296 4.06 -12.45 16.26
CA GLN A 296 4.02 -11.34 17.21
C GLN A 296 3.20 -10.17 16.69
N MET A 297 3.34 -9.82 15.40
CA MET A 297 2.52 -8.79 14.76
C MET A 297 1.06 -9.22 14.69
N TRP A 298 0.77 -10.47 14.31
CA TRP A 298 -0.59 -10.99 14.29
C TRP A 298 -1.25 -10.86 15.67
N ALA A 299 -0.60 -11.34 16.72
CA ALA A 299 -1.15 -11.27 18.07
C ALA A 299 -1.29 -9.81 18.57
N SER A 300 -0.25 -8.99 18.38
CA SER A 300 -0.21 -7.61 18.88
C SER A 300 -1.23 -6.71 18.18
N CYS A 301 -1.56 -6.96 16.91
CA CYS A 301 -2.61 -6.22 16.19
C CYS A 301 -4.03 -6.46 16.74
N ARG A 302 -4.24 -7.49 17.58
CA ARG A 302 -5.51 -7.77 18.27
C ARG A 302 -5.57 -7.20 19.68
N GLY A 303 -4.47 -6.64 20.17
CA GLY A 303 -4.42 -5.90 21.42
C GLY A 303 -4.51 -4.37 21.23
N GLN A 304 -4.32 -3.65 22.33
CA GLN A 304 -4.12 -2.19 22.35
C GLN A 304 -2.63 -1.88 22.51
N LEU A 305 -1.85 -2.25 21.49
CA LEU A 305 -0.39 -2.09 21.48
C LEU A 305 0.02 -1.15 20.35
N LEU A 306 1.20 -0.53 20.47
CA LEU A 306 1.75 0.34 19.43
C LEU A 306 1.76 -0.33 18.06
N ALA A 307 2.12 -1.62 18.03
CA ALA A 307 2.24 -2.38 16.78
C ALA A 307 0.96 -2.38 15.96
N ARG A 308 -0.22 -2.34 16.60
CA ARG A 308 -1.50 -2.21 15.89
C ARG A 308 -1.57 -0.88 15.15
N THR A 309 -1.27 0.20 15.85
CA THR A 309 -1.31 1.58 15.31
C THR A 309 -0.26 1.78 14.24
N VAL A 310 0.98 1.35 14.47
CA VAL A 310 2.03 1.39 13.46
C VAL A 310 1.61 0.57 12.24
N SER A 311 1.12 -0.66 12.41
CA SER A 311 0.62 -1.48 11.30
C SER A 311 -0.48 -0.78 10.50
N GLY A 312 -1.45 -0.16 11.19
CA GLY A 312 -2.54 0.60 10.58
C GLY A 312 -2.08 1.81 9.79
N MET A 313 -1.22 2.65 10.40
CA MET A 313 -0.72 3.87 9.78
C MET A 313 0.28 3.59 8.66
N MET A 314 1.13 2.56 8.80
CA MET A 314 2.08 2.14 7.76
C MET A 314 1.40 1.49 6.54
N ARG A 315 0.10 1.16 6.60
CA ARG A 315 -0.66 0.86 5.38
C ARG A 315 -0.75 2.06 4.43
N ASN A 316 -0.46 3.27 4.90
CA ASN A 316 -0.28 4.43 4.05
C ASN A 316 0.89 4.26 3.09
N GLU A 317 2.06 3.83 3.59
CA GLU A 317 3.22 3.48 2.75
C GLU A 317 2.84 2.41 1.71
N ALA A 318 2.11 1.37 2.13
CA ALA A 318 1.63 0.33 1.23
C ALA A 318 0.67 0.86 0.15
N ALA A 319 -0.28 1.72 0.52
CA ALA A 319 -1.22 2.35 -0.41
C ALA A 319 -0.48 3.25 -1.41
N LEU A 320 0.41 4.11 -0.94
CA LEU A 320 1.20 5.00 -1.79
C LEU A 320 2.12 4.21 -2.71
N ARG A 321 2.73 3.11 -2.27
CA ARG A 321 3.55 2.26 -3.13
C ARG A 321 2.72 1.59 -4.23
N VAL A 322 1.48 1.18 -3.95
CA VAL A 322 0.56 0.68 -4.98
C VAL A 322 0.23 1.78 -5.99
N LEU A 323 -0.13 2.97 -5.52
CA LEU A 323 -0.44 4.11 -6.39
C LEU A 323 0.77 4.55 -7.24
N ALA A 324 1.97 4.57 -6.65
CA ALA A 324 3.22 4.87 -7.32
C ALA A 324 3.52 3.89 -8.45
N LYS A 325 3.34 2.58 -8.21
CA LYS A 325 3.52 1.55 -9.24
C LYS A 325 2.51 1.65 -10.38
N LEU A 326 1.30 2.14 -10.10
CA LEU A 326 0.25 2.34 -11.11
C LEU A 326 0.51 3.59 -11.95
N GLU A 327 1.01 4.68 -11.35
CA GLU A 327 1.27 5.95 -12.04
C GLU A 327 2.64 6.00 -12.73
N HIS A 328 3.62 5.25 -12.21
CA HIS A 328 4.99 5.20 -12.70
C HIS A 328 5.41 3.74 -12.93
N PRO A 329 4.90 3.05 -13.97
CA PRO A 329 5.30 1.67 -14.27
C PRO A 329 6.79 1.56 -14.57
N MET A 330 7.39 0.41 -14.25
CA MET A 330 8.83 0.17 -14.41
C MET A 330 9.27 0.33 -15.87
N PRO A 331 10.25 1.20 -16.18
CA PRO A 331 10.81 1.30 -17.52
C PRO A 331 11.54 0.00 -17.94
N PRO A 332 11.53 -0.38 -19.23
CA PRO A 332 12.17 -1.62 -19.71
C PRO A 332 13.67 -1.74 -19.41
N ASP A 333 14.38 -0.60 -19.37
CA ASP A 333 15.84 -0.55 -19.18
C ASP A 333 16.25 -0.38 -17.70
N MET A 334 15.28 -0.30 -16.78
CA MET A 334 15.53 -0.09 -15.35
C MET A 334 15.57 -1.44 -14.63
N SER A 335 16.56 -1.62 -13.74
CA SER A 335 16.58 -2.82 -12.89
C SER A 335 15.51 -2.75 -11.80
N ASP A 336 15.02 -3.91 -11.36
CA ASP A 336 14.04 -3.99 -10.26
C ASP A 336 14.51 -3.22 -9.01
N LEU A 337 15.81 -3.28 -8.70
CA LEU A 337 16.40 -2.58 -7.57
C LEU A 337 16.35 -1.05 -7.73
N GLN A 338 16.72 -0.54 -8.91
CA GLN A 338 16.63 0.88 -9.20
C GLN A 338 15.18 1.37 -9.15
N TYR A 339 14.26 0.55 -9.63
CA TYR A 339 12.84 0.84 -9.59
C TYR A 339 12.29 0.88 -8.16
N GLN A 340 12.59 -0.11 -7.31
CA GLN A 340 12.18 -0.07 -5.90
C GLN A 340 12.73 1.17 -5.19
N ARG A 341 14.03 1.50 -5.37
CA ARG A 341 14.63 2.70 -4.78
C ARG A 341 13.95 4.00 -5.22
N THR A 342 13.53 4.07 -6.49
CA THR A 342 12.79 5.22 -7.02
C THR A 342 11.42 5.34 -6.37
N LEU A 343 10.70 4.22 -6.22
CA LEU A 343 9.40 4.20 -5.55
C LEU A 343 9.53 4.55 -4.06
N ASP A 344 10.54 4.00 -3.37
CA ASP A 344 10.77 4.26 -1.95
C ASP A 344 11.12 5.74 -1.73
N ALA A 345 11.95 6.34 -2.57
CA ALA A 345 12.22 7.78 -2.53
C ALA A 345 10.94 8.62 -2.75
N LEU A 346 10.09 8.23 -3.71
CA LEU A 346 8.83 8.91 -3.97
C LEU A 346 7.86 8.80 -2.78
N VAL A 347 7.70 7.60 -2.21
CA VAL A 347 6.80 7.35 -1.07
C VAL A 347 7.31 8.07 0.19
N CYS A 348 8.61 7.98 0.48
CA CYS A 348 9.23 8.66 1.63
C CYS A 348 9.15 10.18 1.56
N ASN A 349 9.06 10.77 0.36
CA ASN A 349 8.85 12.21 0.19
C ASN A 349 7.38 12.63 0.40
N LYS A 350 6.44 11.67 0.45
CA LYS A 350 5.00 11.92 0.62
C LYS A 350 4.50 11.56 2.01
N PHE A 351 5.12 10.58 2.66
CA PHE A 351 4.64 10.06 3.93
C PHE A 351 5.79 9.60 4.82
N GLU A 352 5.70 9.96 6.09
CA GLU A 352 6.39 9.28 7.17
C GLU A 352 5.50 9.11 8.39
N MET A 353 5.84 8.14 9.23
CA MET A 353 5.30 8.01 10.57
C MET A 353 6.42 8.28 11.58
N LEU A 354 6.19 9.22 12.49
CA LEU A 354 7.09 9.55 13.58
C LEU A 354 6.45 9.13 14.91
N VAL A 355 6.99 8.06 15.50
CA VAL A 355 6.61 7.61 16.83
C VAL A 355 7.50 8.28 17.86
N THR A 356 6.95 8.51 19.04
CA THR A 356 7.55 9.39 20.04
C THR A 356 7.82 8.63 21.35
N PRO A 357 8.62 7.52 21.35
CA PRO A 357 8.90 6.74 22.54
C PRO A 357 9.84 7.48 23.50
N GLN A 358 9.31 8.46 24.23
CA GLN A 358 10.08 9.42 25.01
C GLN A 358 11.10 8.76 25.95
N THR A 359 10.73 7.62 26.54
CA THR A 359 11.55 6.88 27.51
C THR A 359 12.54 5.87 26.89
N TYR A 360 12.60 5.75 25.55
CA TYR A 360 13.43 4.74 24.86
C TYR A 360 14.89 4.75 25.33
N GLY A 361 15.54 5.92 25.43
CA GLY A 361 16.93 6.03 25.86
C GLY A 361 17.17 5.42 27.24
N LYS A 362 16.27 5.68 28.20
CA LYS A 362 16.31 5.08 29.55
C LYS A 362 15.98 3.59 29.53
N ASN A 363 15.00 3.18 28.72
CA ASN A 363 14.50 1.81 28.65
C ASN A 363 15.55 0.87 28.05
N ARG A 364 16.28 1.33 27.03
CA ARG A 364 17.36 0.61 26.37
C ARG A 364 18.45 0.19 27.34
N ASP A 365 18.73 0.95 28.40
CA ASP A 365 19.79 0.65 29.37
C ASP A 365 19.26 0.06 30.69
N SER A 366 17.96 -0.22 30.75
CA SER A 366 17.30 -0.71 31.96
C SER A 366 17.70 -2.15 32.31
N LYS A 367 17.66 -2.47 33.62
CA LYS A 367 17.76 -3.85 34.15
C LYS A 367 16.40 -4.52 34.31
N ASP A 368 15.32 -3.81 33.95
CA ASP A 368 13.97 -4.36 33.93
C ASP A 368 13.70 -5.00 32.56
N VAL A 369 13.36 -6.30 32.56
CA VAL A 369 13.06 -7.06 31.34
C VAL A 369 11.93 -6.41 30.54
N ARG A 370 10.90 -5.86 31.21
CA ARG A 370 9.79 -5.21 30.52
C ARG A 370 10.27 -3.95 29.79
N LEU A 371 11.01 -3.08 30.47
CA LEU A 371 11.50 -1.84 29.86
C LEU A 371 12.48 -2.13 28.71
N LYS A 372 13.38 -3.10 28.87
CA LYS A 372 14.24 -3.60 27.79
C LYS A 372 13.43 -4.13 26.61
N TRP A 373 12.33 -4.82 26.88
CA TRP A 373 11.43 -5.33 25.85
C TRP A 373 10.72 -4.19 25.09
N LEU A 374 10.31 -3.11 25.76
CA LEU A 374 9.74 -1.93 25.09
C LEU A 374 10.72 -1.33 24.09
N SER A 375 11.99 -1.14 24.46
CA SER A 375 13.03 -0.67 23.53
C SER A 375 13.27 -1.64 22.39
N ARG A 376 13.41 -2.94 22.69
CA ARG A 376 13.68 -3.96 21.66
C ARG A 376 12.51 -4.08 20.67
N SER A 377 11.29 -4.01 21.17
CA SER A 377 10.08 -4.05 20.34
C SER A 377 9.99 -2.84 19.40
N MET A 378 10.41 -1.66 19.86
CA MET A 378 10.48 -0.47 19.01
C MET A 378 11.51 -0.65 17.89
N GLU A 379 12.68 -1.19 18.19
CA GLU A 379 13.70 -1.53 17.16
C GLU A 379 13.15 -2.52 16.13
N LEU A 380 12.44 -3.57 16.57
CA LEU A 380 11.81 -4.54 15.66
C LEU A 380 10.79 -3.89 14.73
N LEU A 381 10.00 -2.92 15.22
CA LEU A 381 9.07 -2.17 14.36
C LEU A 381 9.82 -1.28 13.37
N LEU A 382 10.91 -0.61 13.78
CA LEU A 382 11.76 0.19 12.89
C LEU A 382 12.41 -0.65 11.80
N GLN A 383 12.85 -1.87 12.11
CA GLN A 383 13.36 -2.82 11.13
C GLN A 383 12.28 -3.37 10.19
N ARG A 384 11.03 -3.49 10.67
CA ARG A 384 9.90 -3.94 9.83
C ARG A 384 9.46 -2.87 8.83
N TYR A 385 9.57 -1.60 9.20
CA TYR A 385 9.16 -0.46 8.39
C TYR A 385 10.30 0.54 8.17
N PRO A 386 11.44 0.10 7.60
CA PRO A 386 12.65 0.90 7.56
C PRO A 386 12.51 2.11 6.64
N ALA A 387 11.63 2.11 5.64
CA ALA A 387 11.49 3.24 4.73
C ALA A 387 10.89 4.49 5.40
N CYS A 388 9.69 4.36 5.97
CA CYS A 388 8.85 5.48 6.40
C CYS A 388 8.67 5.61 7.92
N LEU A 389 9.08 4.64 8.75
CA LEU A 389 8.94 4.73 10.20
C LEU A 389 10.19 5.31 10.86
N LYS A 390 9.98 6.30 11.74
CA LYS A 390 11.01 6.91 12.58
C LYS A 390 10.57 6.89 14.04
N ALA A 391 11.53 6.91 14.94
CA ALA A 391 11.28 7.08 16.37
C ALA A 391 12.09 8.25 16.92
N ALA A 392 11.45 9.11 17.70
CA ALA A 392 12.11 10.19 18.43
C ALA A 392 12.00 9.99 19.93
N PHE A 393 13.13 10.10 20.63
CA PHE A 393 13.20 9.88 22.08
C PHE A 393 14.10 10.90 22.77
N LEU A 394 14.08 10.89 24.11
CA LEU A 394 14.96 11.71 24.92
C LEU A 394 16.15 10.90 25.42
N GLU A 395 17.34 11.47 25.27
CA GLU A 395 18.59 10.90 25.79
C GLU A 395 19.26 11.89 26.75
N LYS A 396 19.87 11.35 27.81
CA LYS A 396 20.70 12.13 28.75
C LYS A 396 22.14 11.70 28.59
N ALA A 397 23.02 12.63 28.28
CA ALA A 397 24.45 12.38 28.16
C ALA A 397 25.24 13.52 28.81
N ASP A 398 26.39 13.18 29.40
CA ASP A 398 27.32 14.17 29.93
C ASP A 398 28.10 14.79 28.78
N LEU A 399 28.00 16.12 28.64
CA LEU A 399 28.73 16.88 27.65
C LEU A 399 29.86 17.64 28.33
N GLU A 400 31.08 17.49 27.82
CA GLU A 400 32.26 18.15 28.38
C GLU A 400 32.05 19.68 28.41
N GLY A 401 32.24 20.29 29.58
CA GLY A 401 32.01 21.71 29.82
C GLY A 401 30.56 22.13 30.09
N TYR A 402 29.57 21.25 29.89
CA TYR A 402 28.14 21.55 30.12
C TYR A 402 27.48 20.62 31.15
N GLY A 403 28.11 19.50 31.51
CA GLY A 403 27.55 18.52 32.44
C GLY A 403 26.40 17.72 31.82
N GLN A 404 25.54 17.17 32.67
CA GLN A 404 24.41 16.35 32.23
C GLN A 404 23.45 17.15 31.34
N THR A 405 23.36 16.73 30.09
CA THR A 405 22.63 17.43 29.03
C THR A 405 21.55 16.53 28.43
N GLU A 406 20.40 17.11 28.09
CA GLU A 406 19.29 16.41 27.43
C GLU A 406 19.32 16.63 25.92
N PHE A 407 19.02 15.57 25.18
CA PHE A 407 18.96 15.56 23.71
C PHE A 407 17.63 15.00 23.24
N SER A 408 17.09 15.59 22.18
CA SER A 408 16.06 14.97 21.34
C SER A 408 16.78 14.21 20.22
N VAL A 409 16.58 12.90 20.14
CA VAL A 409 17.27 12.02 19.19
C VAL A 409 16.24 11.36 18.31
N CYS A 410 16.47 11.38 16.99
CA CYS A 410 15.66 10.67 16.01
C CYS A 410 16.44 9.47 15.48
N MET A 411 15.82 8.30 15.46
CA MET A 411 16.39 7.05 14.96
C MET A 411 15.51 6.39 13.92
N LYS A 412 16.14 5.51 13.13
CA LYS A 412 15.53 4.77 12.02
C LYS A 412 16.14 3.38 11.91
N GLY A 413 15.39 2.43 11.35
CA GLY A 413 15.90 1.10 11.01
C GLY A 413 16.79 1.15 9.77
N HIS A 414 17.80 0.28 9.69
CA HIS A 414 18.58 0.11 8.47
C HIS A 414 17.71 -0.46 7.35
N ASP A 415 18.00 -0.06 6.11
CA ASP A 415 17.38 -0.69 4.97
C ASP A 415 17.82 -2.17 4.90
N PRO A 416 16.94 -3.12 4.54
CA PRO A 416 17.28 -4.55 4.56
C PRO A 416 18.48 -4.89 3.67
N GLU A 417 18.67 -4.13 2.59
CA GLU A 417 19.82 -4.27 1.69
C GLU A 417 21.14 -3.84 2.35
N ASP A 418 21.12 -2.84 3.23
CA ASP A 418 22.30 -2.43 3.99
C ASP A 418 22.69 -3.53 4.98
N LEU A 419 21.72 -4.19 5.61
CA LEU A 419 21.99 -5.32 6.51
C LEU A 419 22.61 -6.51 5.75
N ASN A 420 22.13 -6.80 4.53
CA ASN A 420 22.69 -7.87 3.68
C ASN A 420 24.13 -7.58 3.23
N THR A 421 24.46 -6.31 2.99
CA THR A 421 25.80 -5.91 2.50
C THR A 421 26.79 -5.62 3.62
N LEU A 422 26.29 -5.26 4.80
CA LEU A 422 27.08 -4.89 5.97
C LEU A 422 26.62 -5.71 7.20
N PRO A 423 27.01 -7.00 7.31
CA PRO A 423 26.52 -7.89 8.36
C PRO A 423 26.84 -7.42 9.78
N HIS A 424 27.86 -6.57 9.95
CA HIS A 424 28.19 -5.96 11.25
C HIS A 424 27.09 -5.02 11.77
N LEU A 425 26.16 -4.60 10.92
CA LEU A 425 24.97 -3.81 11.29
C LEU A 425 23.86 -4.69 11.88
N GLU A 426 23.92 -6.03 11.80
CA GLU A 426 22.93 -6.90 12.45
C GLU A 426 22.91 -6.70 13.98
N ASP A 427 24.07 -6.41 14.57
CA ASP A 427 24.22 -6.06 16.00
C ASP A 427 23.73 -4.64 16.32
N GLN A 428 23.49 -3.81 15.29
CA GLN A 428 23.02 -2.42 15.39
C GLN A 428 21.76 -2.24 14.55
N PRO A 429 20.60 -2.71 15.03
CA PRO A 429 19.36 -2.79 14.25
C PRO A 429 18.82 -1.42 13.79
N VAL A 430 19.27 -0.35 14.44
CA VAL A 430 18.82 1.03 14.25
C VAL A 430 20.01 1.97 14.32
N TYR A 431 19.90 3.12 13.65
CA TYR A 431 20.91 4.18 13.68
C TYR A 431 20.27 5.53 14.00
N GLU A 432 21.08 6.43 14.55
CA GLU A 432 20.68 7.82 14.82
C GLU A 432 20.73 8.64 13.53
N LEU A 433 19.60 9.23 13.17
CA LEU A 433 19.50 10.19 12.05
C LEU A 433 19.90 11.59 12.49
N TYR A 434 19.39 12.02 13.64
CA TYR A 434 19.56 13.37 14.15
C TYR A 434 19.69 13.35 15.67
N ARG A 435 20.52 14.25 16.19
CA ARG A 435 20.72 14.47 17.61
C ARG A 435 20.74 15.96 17.89
N ILE A 436 19.73 16.46 18.59
CA ILE A 436 19.56 17.89 18.86
C ILE A 436 19.63 18.11 20.37
N ARG A 437 20.58 18.95 20.79
CA ARG A 437 20.71 19.35 22.19
C ARG A 437 19.53 20.23 22.60
N LEU A 438 18.85 19.85 23.67
CA LEU A 438 17.74 20.65 24.19
C LEU A 438 18.26 21.84 25.03
N PRO A 439 17.52 22.97 25.05
CA PRO A 439 17.90 24.12 25.85
C PRO A 439 18.02 23.79 27.35
N PRO A 440 19.10 24.22 28.03
CA PRO A 440 19.19 24.08 29.48
C PRO A 440 18.28 25.11 30.17
N ASN A 441 17.60 24.70 31.24
CA ASN A 441 16.89 25.66 32.10
C ASN A 441 17.91 26.37 33.00
N ARG A 442 18.15 27.65 32.71
CA ARG A 442 19.12 28.49 33.44
C ARG A 442 18.78 28.70 34.91
N TYR A 443 17.53 28.49 35.33
CA TYR A 443 17.07 28.75 36.71
C TYR A 443 17.07 27.49 37.57
N SER A 444 16.78 26.33 37.00
CA SER A 444 16.73 25.06 37.74
C SER A 444 17.99 24.22 37.59
N ALA A 445 18.90 24.58 36.65
CA ALA A 445 20.02 23.75 36.20
C ALA A 445 19.58 22.34 35.73
N ARG A 446 18.28 22.16 35.45
CA ARG A 446 17.71 20.95 34.83
C ARG A 446 17.51 21.22 33.33
N GLY A 447 17.33 20.17 32.53
CA GLY A 447 16.95 20.33 31.12
C GLY A 447 15.52 20.86 30.94
N VAL A 448 15.01 20.83 29.70
CA VAL A 448 13.62 21.23 29.41
C VAL A 448 12.68 20.28 30.15
N ILE A 449 11.73 20.83 30.91
CA ILE A 449 10.71 20.02 31.55
C ILE A 449 9.71 19.60 30.48
N LEU A 450 9.88 18.39 29.95
CA LEU A 450 8.90 17.72 29.11
C LEU A 450 8.04 16.84 30.01
N GLY A 451 6.72 17.06 29.96
CA GLY A 451 5.78 16.25 30.74
C GLY A 451 5.71 14.80 30.25
N GLU A 452 4.97 13.98 30.99
CA GLU A 452 4.71 12.56 30.65
C GLU A 452 3.39 12.37 29.86
N GLY A 453 2.71 13.46 29.54
CA GLY A 453 1.42 13.43 28.84
C GLY A 453 1.60 13.24 27.35
N LYS A 454 0.70 12.50 26.70
CA LYS A 454 0.72 12.26 25.24
C LYS A 454 1.02 13.50 24.37
N PRO A 455 0.43 14.70 24.62
CA PRO A 455 0.80 15.90 23.87
C PRO A 455 2.25 16.35 24.09
N GLU A 456 2.79 16.15 25.29
CA GLU A 456 4.16 16.55 25.65
C GLU A 456 5.21 15.65 24.99
N ASN A 457 4.93 14.34 24.87
CA ASN A 457 5.80 13.40 24.19
C ASN A 457 6.02 13.81 22.71
N GLN A 458 5.07 14.52 22.11
CA GLN A 458 5.13 14.94 20.70
C GLN A 458 5.93 16.23 20.49
N ASN A 459 5.98 17.12 21.49
CA ASN A 459 6.58 18.44 21.37
C ASN A 459 8.06 18.39 20.98
N HIS A 460 8.85 17.51 21.61
CA HIS A 460 10.28 17.41 21.35
C HIS A 460 10.61 16.80 19.97
N ALA A 461 9.67 16.08 19.37
CA ALA A 461 9.86 15.35 18.14
C ALA A 461 9.32 16.08 16.91
N CYS A 462 8.47 17.09 17.08
CA CYS A 462 7.92 17.89 15.98
C CYS A 462 9.01 18.44 15.03
N ILE A 463 10.20 18.75 15.56
CA ILE A 463 11.36 19.19 14.78
C ILE A 463 11.87 18.18 13.75
N PHE A 464 11.50 16.90 13.88
CA PHE A 464 11.86 15.82 12.96
C PHE A 464 10.75 15.49 11.96
N ALA A 465 9.59 16.13 12.06
CA ALA A 465 8.51 16.01 11.10
C ALA A 465 8.75 17.01 9.96
N HIS A 466 9.28 16.52 8.84
CA HIS A 466 9.78 17.39 7.76
C HIS A 466 8.78 17.61 6.61
N HIS A 467 7.59 17.03 6.67
CA HIS A 467 6.58 17.13 5.62
C HIS A 467 5.67 18.35 5.79
N GLU A 468 4.87 18.66 4.75
CA GLU A 468 4.03 19.86 4.70
C GLU A 468 2.89 19.86 5.73
N GLY A 469 2.36 18.68 6.07
CA GLY A 469 1.31 18.51 7.08
C GLY A 469 1.72 17.59 8.22
N ILE A 470 1.21 17.85 9.42
CA ILE A 470 1.35 16.95 10.57
C ILE A 470 -0.04 16.49 11.00
N GLN A 471 -0.23 15.18 11.07
CA GLN A 471 -1.41 14.56 11.67
C GLN A 471 -1.02 13.95 13.01
N ALA A 472 -1.35 14.65 14.10
CA ALA A 472 -1.19 14.08 15.45
C ALA A 472 -2.33 13.11 15.75
N ILE A 473 -1.99 11.88 16.14
CA ILE A 473 -2.95 10.82 16.47
C ILE A 473 -2.73 10.27 17.88
N ASP A 474 -3.74 9.61 18.43
CA ASP A 474 -3.56 8.80 19.65
C ASP A 474 -2.93 7.43 19.31
N MET A 475 -2.17 6.88 20.25
CA MET A 475 -1.56 5.57 20.14
C MET A 475 -2.56 4.42 19.97
N ASN A 476 -3.86 4.61 20.24
CA ASN A 476 -4.89 3.58 20.06
C ASN A 476 -5.69 3.72 18.76
N GLN A 477 -5.28 4.60 17.83
CA GLN A 477 -5.92 4.75 16.53
C GLN A 477 -5.34 3.80 15.49
N ASP A 478 -6.20 3.30 14.60
CA ASP A 478 -5.86 2.36 13.55
C ASP A 478 -6.20 2.97 12.18
N GLY A 479 -5.74 2.37 11.08
CA GLY A 479 -6.00 2.86 9.72
C GLY A 479 -6.18 1.72 8.73
N TYR A 480 -7.26 1.75 7.94
CA TYR A 480 -7.47 0.74 6.91
C TYR A 480 -6.73 1.11 5.61
N LEU A 481 -6.19 0.10 4.91
CA LEU A 481 -5.53 0.28 3.61
C LEU A 481 -6.42 1.04 2.62
N CYS A 482 -7.71 0.76 2.63
CA CYS A 482 -8.68 1.37 1.73
C CYS A 482 -8.89 2.87 1.98
N GLU A 483 -8.74 3.34 3.22
CA GLU A 483 -8.81 4.77 3.54
C GLU A 483 -7.57 5.50 3.03
N TRP A 484 -6.39 4.88 3.18
CA TRP A 484 -5.13 5.44 2.71
C TRP A 484 -5.05 5.57 1.18
N LEU A 485 -5.75 4.74 0.41
CA LEU A 485 -5.87 4.89 -1.04
C LEU A 485 -6.55 6.23 -1.44
N LYS A 486 -7.29 6.86 -0.52
CA LYS A 486 -7.94 8.17 -0.70
C LYS A 486 -7.22 9.32 0.01
N SER A 487 -6.01 9.09 0.56
CA SER A 487 -5.22 10.12 1.25
C SER A 487 -5.03 11.39 0.41
N ARG A 488 -4.83 11.24 -0.90
CA ARG A 488 -4.73 12.36 -1.86
C ARG A 488 -5.96 13.25 -1.90
N ASN A 489 -7.15 12.65 -1.84
CA ASN A 489 -8.40 13.40 -1.78
C ASN A 489 -8.48 14.18 -0.47
N LEU A 490 -8.21 13.51 0.66
CA LEU A 490 -8.22 14.16 1.98
C LEU A 490 -7.25 15.35 2.04
N LEU A 491 -6.02 15.18 1.55
CA LEU A 491 -5.02 16.26 1.57
C LEU A 491 -5.36 17.41 0.64
N THR A 492 -6.18 17.19 -0.40
CA THR A 492 -6.64 18.26 -1.28
C THR A 492 -7.63 19.19 -0.56
N GLU A 493 -8.44 18.67 0.36
CA GLU A 493 -9.35 19.49 1.20
C GLU A 493 -8.60 20.45 2.14
N LEU A 494 -7.33 20.15 2.44
CA LEU A 494 -6.48 21.01 3.27
C LEU A 494 -5.84 22.15 2.47
N GLN A 495 -5.95 22.15 1.14
CA GLN A 495 -5.41 23.23 0.33
C GLN A 495 -6.19 24.53 0.60
N PRO A 496 -5.50 25.68 0.73
CA PRO A 496 -6.17 26.95 0.95
C PRO A 496 -7.13 27.22 -0.20
N SER A 497 -8.37 27.60 0.13
CA SER A 497 -9.34 27.99 -0.90
C SER A 497 -8.72 29.07 -1.80
N PRO A 498 -8.98 29.03 -3.12
CA PRO A 498 -8.51 30.08 -4.01
C PRO A 498 -8.96 31.43 -3.44
N PRO A 499 -8.08 32.46 -3.46
CA PRO A 499 -8.41 33.75 -2.87
C PRO A 499 -9.72 34.23 -3.48
N ARG A 500 -10.73 34.46 -2.64
CA ARG A 500 -11.99 35.06 -3.09
C ARG A 500 -11.63 36.30 -3.91
N PRO A 501 -12.17 36.48 -5.13
CA PRO A 501 -11.94 37.70 -5.87
C PRO A 501 -12.30 38.86 -4.95
N ARG A 502 -11.31 39.71 -4.65
CA ARG A 502 -11.55 40.87 -3.80
C ARG A 502 -12.74 41.60 -4.40
N PRO A 503 -13.79 41.94 -3.63
CA PRO A 503 -14.83 42.80 -4.14
C PRO A 503 -14.12 44.03 -4.70
N ARG A 504 -14.34 44.34 -5.98
CA ARG A 504 -13.77 45.54 -6.59
C ARG A 504 -14.20 46.71 -5.71
N CYS A 505 -13.29 47.24 -4.89
CA CYS A 505 -13.54 48.52 -4.26
C CYS A 505 -13.78 49.51 -5.40
N PRO A 506 -14.89 50.26 -5.40
CA PRO A 506 -15.00 51.42 -6.26
C PRO A 506 -13.77 52.27 -5.98
N ALA A 507 -13.07 52.66 -7.04
CA ALA A 507 -11.85 53.46 -6.93
C ALA A 507 -12.20 54.80 -6.25
N THR A 508 -12.06 54.88 -4.93
CA THR A 508 -11.96 56.16 -4.22
C THR A 508 -10.51 56.55 -4.23
N ALA A 509 -10.21 57.50 -5.10
CA ALA A 509 -8.95 58.21 -5.14
C ALA A 509 -8.77 58.98 -3.82
N THR A 510 -8.05 58.39 -2.86
CA THR A 510 -7.25 59.13 -1.89
C THR A 510 -6.21 58.20 -1.27
N SER A 511 -4.96 58.56 -1.50
CA SER A 511 -3.77 57.99 -0.89
C SER A 511 -3.78 58.21 0.63
N THR A 512 -3.93 57.13 1.39
CA THR A 512 -3.25 56.95 2.68
C THR A 512 -3.00 55.45 2.88
N ALA A 513 -1.73 55.05 2.84
CA ALA A 513 -1.32 53.66 3.06
C ALA A 513 -1.57 53.25 4.52
N PRO A 514 -2.17 52.08 4.79
CA PRO A 514 -2.09 51.48 6.12
C PRO A 514 -0.72 50.78 6.24
N LEU A 515 0.06 51.19 7.23
CA LEU A 515 1.30 50.54 7.66
C LEU A 515 1.05 49.04 7.86
N ARG A 516 1.69 48.21 7.03
CA ARG A 516 1.89 46.78 7.35
C ARG A 516 3.13 46.68 8.24
N PRO A 517 3.12 45.89 9.31
CA PRO A 517 4.35 45.55 10.01
C PRO A 517 5.17 44.62 9.11
N ASP A 518 6.36 45.07 8.70
CA ASP A 518 7.37 44.22 8.10
C ASP A 518 7.87 43.21 9.15
N TRP A 519 7.43 41.96 9.02
CA TRP A 519 8.11 40.83 9.65
C TRP A 519 9.26 40.41 8.74
N SER A 520 10.31 41.24 8.71
CA SER A 520 11.61 40.85 8.18
C SER A 520 12.53 40.53 9.36
N GLY A 521 13.36 39.50 9.17
CA GLY A 521 14.10 38.74 10.17
C GLY A 521 14.58 39.52 11.40
N ALA A 522 14.10 39.09 12.56
CA ALA A 522 14.83 39.30 13.81
C ALA A 522 15.93 38.24 13.90
N GLN A 523 17.17 38.71 13.80
CA GLN A 523 18.31 38.07 14.44
C GLN A 523 17.95 37.76 15.90
N LEU A 524 18.10 36.51 16.30
CA LEU A 524 18.47 36.08 17.65
C LEU A 524 19.10 34.69 17.58
#